data_AF-A0A529T981-F1
#
_entry.id   AF-A0A529T981-F1
#
_cell.length_a   1.000
_cell.length_b   1.000
_cell.length_c   1.000
_cell.angle_alpha   90.00
_cell.angle_beta   90.00
_cell.angle_gamma   90.00
#
_symmetry.space_group_name_H-M   'P 1'
#
loop_
_entity.id
_entity.type
_entity.pdbx_description
1 polymer ?
#
loop_
_entity_poly.entity_id
_entity_poly.type
_entity_poly.pdbx_seq_one_letter_code
_entity_poly.pdbx_strand_id
1 'polypeptide(L)'
;DYSVDIPAAATSATPEERTRELVRFEMALSARVLRYAHDAQSGRVDPNRMTGYYDFPAKPFDLEGALKTLAHTQEVRTYLESRHPQNPEYQALRVELEALEASEENEIVLDPKLLLKPGESSPELPKLLTLIARNLDDEMGGNYGEVLARLGKSEVYDPELVPVIKAVQQREGMKGDGVIGPRTVALLAGASKADRIEKVKVALEELRWLPSDLGSPRVFINQPAFTASYIDDGEEKLKTRAVIGRVTNQTAFFYDQIKQVDFHPYWGVPQSIIVNEMLPRLRSDPGYLDRAGYEVTDSRGRQIPSSEVDWGAYGSKIPFSVRQQPSEANALGELKILFPNKHAIYMHDTPQKSFFARDMRALSHG
;
A
#
# COMPACT_ATOMS: atom_id res chain seq x y z
N ASP A 1 0.93 10.63 23.49
CA ASP A 1 0.73 11.80 22.60
C ASP A 1 -0.44 12.71 22.98
N TYR A 2 -1.53 12.18 23.52
CA TYR A 2 -2.73 12.97 23.84
C TYR A 2 -3.03 13.10 25.34
N SER A 3 -2.26 12.41 26.19
CA SER A 3 -2.40 12.46 27.64
C SER A 3 -2.11 13.86 28.19
N VAL A 4 -2.87 14.24 29.22
CA VAL A 4 -2.71 15.48 29.97
C VAL A 4 -2.74 15.11 31.44
N ASP A 5 -1.73 15.55 32.18
CA ASP A 5 -1.64 15.31 33.61
C ASP A 5 -2.62 16.21 34.36
N ILE A 6 -3.40 15.61 35.25
CA ILE A 6 -4.39 16.34 36.06
C ILE A 6 -3.65 16.94 37.27
N PRO A 7 -3.76 18.26 37.52
CA PRO A 7 -3.16 18.89 38.69
C PRO A 7 -3.70 18.28 39.98
N ALA A 8 -2.83 17.74 40.83
CA ALA A 8 -3.20 17.19 42.12
C ALA A 8 -3.88 18.25 42.99
N ALA A 9 -4.83 17.84 43.83
CA ALA A 9 -5.60 18.76 44.66
C ALA A 9 -4.77 19.43 45.79
N ALA A 10 -3.60 18.86 46.13
CA ALA A 10 -2.82 19.24 47.31
C ALA A 10 -1.46 19.90 47.01
N THR A 11 -1.13 20.19 45.75
CA THR A 11 0.21 20.65 45.33
C THR A 11 0.42 22.16 45.38
N SER A 12 -0.64 22.96 45.42
CA SER A 12 -0.56 24.43 45.40
C SER A 12 -0.59 25.02 46.81
N ALA A 13 0.42 25.79 47.19
CA ALA A 13 0.51 26.41 48.52
C ALA A 13 -0.37 27.67 48.65
N THR A 14 -0.73 28.31 47.54
CA THR A 14 -1.64 29.48 47.53
C THR A 14 -2.75 29.41 46.45
N PRO A 15 -3.85 30.18 46.59
CA PRO A 15 -4.90 30.29 45.56
C PRO A 15 -4.39 30.77 44.18
N GLU A 16 -3.39 31.64 44.15
CA GLU A 16 -2.79 32.13 42.90
C GLU A 16 -2.00 31.02 42.19
N GLU A 17 -1.25 30.22 42.94
CA GLU A 17 -0.56 29.04 42.42
C GLU A 17 -1.55 28.03 41.86
N ARG A 18 -2.65 27.78 42.60
CA ARG A 18 -3.72 26.90 42.12
C ARG A 18 -4.33 27.39 40.82
N THR A 19 -4.60 28.69 40.72
CA THR A 19 -5.15 29.29 39.50
C THR A 19 -4.20 29.12 38.31
N ARG A 20 -2.89 29.33 38.51
CA ARG A 20 -1.87 29.12 37.47
C ARG A 20 -1.79 27.67 37.01
N GLU A 21 -1.86 26.71 37.95
CA GLU A 21 -1.90 25.28 37.62
C GLU A 21 -3.12 24.93 36.77
N LEU A 22 -4.30 25.39 37.17
CA LEU A 22 -5.55 25.13 36.45
C LEU A 22 -5.56 25.75 35.05
N VAL A 23 -5.05 26.97 34.89
CA VAL A 23 -4.92 27.60 33.55
C VAL A 23 -3.97 26.79 32.65
N ARG A 24 -2.83 26.33 33.18
CA ARG A 24 -1.91 25.49 32.39
C ARG A 24 -2.54 24.16 31.98
N PHE A 25 -3.27 23.53 32.91
CA PHE A 25 -4.03 22.31 32.62
C PHE A 25 -5.06 22.55 31.53
N GLU A 26 -5.85 23.62 31.62
CA GLU A 26 -6.89 23.93 30.64
C GLU A 26 -6.31 24.19 29.24
N MET A 27 -5.20 24.94 29.16
CA MET A 27 -4.50 25.17 27.90
C MET A 27 -3.94 23.86 27.31
N ALA A 28 -3.36 23.01 28.15
CA ALA A 28 -2.83 21.72 27.73
C ALA A 28 -3.95 20.78 27.26
N LEU A 29 -5.05 20.71 28.01
CA LEU A 29 -6.24 19.93 27.66
C LEU A 29 -6.84 20.38 26.33
N SER A 30 -7.07 21.69 26.18
CA SER A 30 -7.58 22.29 24.94
C SER A 30 -6.67 21.98 23.74
N ALA A 31 -5.37 22.14 23.89
CA ALA A 31 -4.42 21.85 22.81
C ALA A 31 -4.38 20.35 22.46
N ARG A 32 -4.39 19.46 23.46
CA ARG A 32 -4.34 18.00 23.22
C ARG A 32 -5.63 17.46 22.63
N VAL A 33 -6.79 17.93 23.08
CA VAL A 33 -8.09 17.49 22.54
C VAL A 33 -8.29 17.97 21.10
N LEU A 34 -7.87 19.20 20.78
CA LEU A 34 -7.88 19.70 19.41
C LEU A 34 -6.94 18.92 18.51
N ARG A 35 -5.72 18.62 18.98
CA ARG A 35 -4.79 17.77 18.24
C ARG A 35 -5.36 16.38 18.01
N TYR A 36 -5.94 15.75 19.04
CA TYR A 36 -6.58 14.43 18.88
C TYR A 36 -7.70 14.47 17.86
N ALA A 37 -8.60 15.45 17.94
CA ALA A 37 -9.74 15.56 17.04
C ALA A 37 -9.31 15.81 15.58
N HIS A 38 -8.28 16.62 15.38
CA HIS A 38 -7.66 16.82 14.07
C HIS A 38 -7.01 15.52 13.55
N ASP A 39 -6.18 14.87 14.37
CA ASP A 39 -5.46 13.64 14.01
C ASP A 39 -6.45 12.50 13.70
N ALA A 40 -7.57 12.41 14.44
CA ALA A 40 -8.64 11.45 14.20
C ALA A 40 -9.32 11.66 12.83
N GLN A 41 -9.54 12.91 12.42
CA GLN A 41 -10.21 13.25 11.17
C GLN A 41 -9.30 13.14 9.93
N SER A 42 -8.06 13.59 10.07
CA SER A 42 -7.17 13.86 8.93
C SER A 42 -5.91 13.02 8.90
N GLY A 43 -5.65 12.26 9.96
CA GLY A 43 -4.38 11.56 10.15
C GLY A 43 -3.39 12.39 10.96
N ARG A 44 -2.44 11.69 11.55
CA ARG A 44 -1.27 12.23 12.27
C ARG A 44 -0.17 12.67 11.31
N VAL A 45 -0.13 12.10 10.12
CA VAL A 45 0.87 12.34 9.08
C VAL A 45 0.20 13.05 7.90
N ASP A 46 0.83 14.09 7.39
CA ASP A 46 0.42 14.71 6.13
C ASP A 46 1.01 13.91 4.95
N PRO A 47 0.20 13.11 4.22
CA PRO A 47 0.70 12.24 3.17
C PRO A 47 1.34 13.02 2.02
N ASN A 48 0.84 14.23 1.73
CA ASN A 48 1.34 15.08 0.66
C ASN A 48 2.76 15.61 0.93
N ARG A 49 3.26 15.47 2.16
CA ARG A 49 4.63 15.84 2.56
C ARG A 49 5.58 14.65 2.68
N MET A 50 5.08 13.42 2.57
CA MET A 50 5.90 12.20 2.67
C MET A 50 6.70 11.98 1.39
N THR A 51 5.99 11.90 0.26
CA THR A 51 6.57 11.69 -1.07
C THR A 51 5.83 12.56 -2.09
N GLY A 52 6.36 12.69 -3.30
CA GLY A 52 5.69 13.39 -4.39
C GLY A 52 4.52 12.65 -5.04
N TYR A 53 4.13 11.47 -4.53
CA TYR A 53 3.09 10.61 -5.12
C TYR A 53 1.73 10.69 -4.43
N TYR A 54 1.60 11.46 -3.35
CA TYR A 54 0.32 11.66 -2.67
C TYR A 54 -0.31 12.99 -3.08
N ASP A 55 -1.60 12.95 -3.38
CA ASP A 55 -2.39 14.12 -3.75
C ASP A 55 -3.80 14.03 -3.18
N PHE A 56 -3.88 14.22 -1.86
CA PHE A 56 -5.16 14.28 -1.15
C PHE A 56 -5.55 15.73 -0.84
N PRO A 57 -6.79 16.13 -1.11
CA PRO A 57 -7.30 17.43 -0.67
C PRO A 57 -7.20 17.60 0.85
N ALA A 58 -6.83 18.80 1.31
CA ALA A 58 -6.82 19.12 2.73
C ALA A 58 -8.25 19.00 3.30
N LYS A 59 -8.37 18.37 4.47
CA LYS A 59 -9.63 18.25 5.20
C LYS A 59 -9.72 19.40 6.21
N PRO A 60 -10.52 20.45 5.95
CA PRO A 60 -10.64 21.55 6.89
C PRO A 60 -11.18 21.08 8.24
N PHE A 61 -10.64 21.62 9.32
CA PHE A 61 -11.07 21.32 10.68
C PHE A 61 -11.34 22.61 11.45
N ASP A 62 -12.58 22.81 11.85
CA ASP A 62 -13.00 23.96 12.65
C ASP A 62 -12.61 23.78 14.13
N LEU A 63 -11.43 24.28 14.48
CA LEU A 63 -10.87 24.22 15.83
C LEU A 63 -11.76 24.97 16.84
N GLU A 64 -12.30 26.12 16.47
CA GLU A 64 -13.12 26.94 17.38
C GLU A 64 -14.46 26.26 17.65
N GLY A 65 -15.13 25.78 16.59
CA GLY A 65 -16.34 24.97 16.70
C GLY A 65 -16.13 23.73 17.55
N ALA A 66 -15.00 23.02 17.37
CA ALA A 66 -14.66 21.85 18.16
C ALA A 66 -14.54 22.16 19.66
N LEU A 67 -13.83 23.23 20.04
CA LEU A 67 -13.75 23.66 21.44
C LEU A 67 -15.12 24.06 22.01
N LYS A 68 -15.91 24.81 21.24
CA LYS A 68 -17.28 25.19 21.67
C LYS A 68 -18.14 23.96 21.93
N THR A 69 -18.10 22.94 21.08
CA THR A 69 -18.84 21.70 21.31
C THR A 69 -18.33 20.96 22.53
N LEU A 70 -17.01 20.80 22.67
CA LEU A 70 -16.38 20.08 23.79
C LEU A 70 -16.64 20.74 25.15
N ALA A 71 -16.74 22.08 25.19
CA ALA A 71 -17.00 22.82 26.42
C ALA A 71 -18.43 22.63 26.98
N HIS A 72 -19.40 22.20 26.15
CA HIS A 72 -20.82 22.11 26.54
C HIS A 72 -21.38 20.69 26.50
N THR A 73 -20.76 19.78 25.75
CA THR A 73 -21.24 18.40 25.63
C THR A 73 -20.94 17.58 26.88
N GLN A 74 -21.89 16.74 27.30
CA GLN A 74 -21.64 15.67 28.27
C GLN A 74 -21.14 14.39 27.59
N GLU A 75 -21.29 14.30 26.26
CA GLU A 75 -20.96 13.16 25.42
C GLU A 75 -19.60 13.33 24.74
N VAL A 76 -18.57 13.67 25.52
CA VAL A 76 -17.21 13.98 25.01
C VAL A 76 -16.64 12.80 24.20
N ARG A 77 -16.78 11.58 24.71
CA ARG A 77 -16.32 10.37 24.00
C ARG A 77 -16.99 10.25 22.63
N THR A 78 -18.31 10.35 22.57
CA THR A 78 -19.09 10.24 21.34
C THR A 78 -18.67 11.29 20.32
N TYR A 79 -18.46 12.54 20.77
CA TYR A 79 -17.96 13.60 19.89
C TYR A 79 -16.57 13.26 19.31
N LEU A 80 -15.63 12.83 20.15
CA LEU A 80 -14.27 12.48 19.72
C LEU A 80 -14.24 11.26 18.80
N GLU A 81 -15.07 10.24 19.08
CA GLU A 81 -15.21 9.05 18.23
C GLU A 81 -15.79 9.38 16.86
N SER A 82 -16.71 10.35 16.78
CA SER A 82 -17.28 10.82 15.52
C SER A 82 -16.27 11.50 14.59
N ARG A 83 -15.08 11.86 15.10
CA ARG A 83 -14.02 12.48 14.28
C ARG A 83 -13.26 11.47 13.44
N HIS A 84 -13.25 10.19 13.83
CA HIS A 84 -12.60 9.14 13.04
C HIS A 84 -13.36 8.85 11.73
N PRO A 85 -12.74 8.20 10.73
CA PRO A 85 -13.47 7.67 9.58
C PRO A 85 -14.61 6.74 10.01
N GLN A 86 -15.77 6.89 9.37
CA GLN A 86 -16.99 6.16 9.73
C GLN A 86 -17.28 4.99 8.77
N ASN A 87 -16.39 4.73 7.80
CA ASN A 87 -16.56 3.64 6.85
C ASN A 87 -16.36 2.25 7.51
N PRO A 88 -17.00 1.19 6.96
CA PRO A 88 -16.90 -0.16 7.50
C PRO A 88 -15.47 -0.69 7.61
N GLU A 89 -14.60 -0.34 6.67
CA GLU A 89 -13.21 -0.80 6.62
C GLU A 89 -12.39 -0.28 7.82
N TYR A 90 -12.58 0.99 8.17
CA TYR A 90 -11.93 1.59 9.34
C TYR A 90 -12.42 0.95 10.64
N GLN A 91 -13.72 0.70 10.77
CA GLN A 91 -14.29 0.03 11.95
C GLN A 91 -13.77 -1.40 12.08
N ALA A 92 -13.72 -2.16 10.97
CA ALA A 92 -13.17 -3.51 10.95
C ALA A 92 -11.70 -3.53 11.40
N LEU A 93 -10.88 -2.59 10.94
CA LEU A 93 -9.47 -2.49 11.35
C LEU A 93 -9.30 -2.08 12.82
N ARG A 94 -10.22 -1.30 13.40
CA ARG A 94 -10.21 -1.02 14.85
C ARG A 94 -10.48 -2.26 15.68
N VAL A 95 -11.48 -3.05 15.27
CA VAL A 95 -11.81 -4.32 15.92
C VAL A 95 -10.63 -5.29 15.81
N GLU A 96 -10.01 -5.39 14.63
CA GLU A 96 -8.82 -6.22 14.43
C GLU A 96 -7.65 -5.74 15.30
N LEU A 97 -7.42 -4.43 15.41
CA LEU A 97 -6.36 -3.90 16.26
C LEU A 97 -6.58 -4.29 17.73
N GLU A 98 -7.79 -4.13 18.23
CA GLU A 98 -8.15 -4.51 19.61
C GLU A 98 -7.97 -6.02 19.84
N ALA A 99 -8.42 -6.85 18.89
CA ALA A 99 -8.26 -8.30 18.96
C ALA A 99 -6.78 -8.73 18.95
N LEU A 100 -5.97 -8.13 18.07
CA LEU A 100 -4.53 -8.39 18.03
C LEU A 100 -3.85 -7.96 19.33
N GLU A 101 -4.15 -6.77 19.85
CA GLU A 101 -3.57 -6.27 21.10
C GLU A 101 -3.93 -7.16 22.29
N ALA A 102 -5.19 -7.63 22.38
CA ALA A 102 -5.69 -8.51 23.44
C ALA A 102 -5.22 -9.97 23.34
N SER A 103 -4.83 -10.45 22.15
CA SER A 103 -4.40 -11.83 21.93
C SER A 103 -3.16 -12.18 22.78
N GLU A 104 -3.21 -13.28 23.55
CA GLU A 104 -2.08 -13.81 24.32
C GLU A 104 -1.10 -14.64 23.46
N GLU A 105 -1.12 -14.48 22.13
CA GLU A 105 -0.21 -15.17 21.22
C GLU A 105 1.25 -15.02 21.66
N ASN A 106 1.83 -16.14 22.12
CA ASN A 106 3.25 -16.24 22.46
C ASN A 106 4.08 -16.13 21.17
N GLU A 107 4.52 -14.91 20.89
CA GLU A 107 5.29 -14.52 19.71
C GLU A 107 6.69 -15.15 19.76
N ILE A 108 6.90 -16.18 18.95
CA ILE A 108 8.23 -16.73 18.74
C ILE A 108 8.92 -15.86 17.68
N VAL A 109 9.72 -14.90 18.14
CA VAL A 109 10.51 -14.04 17.24
C VAL A 109 11.80 -14.77 16.84
N LEU A 110 11.94 -15.00 15.54
CA LEU A 110 13.15 -15.53 14.91
C LEU A 110 14.00 -14.39 14.32
N ASP A 111 15.32 -14.55 14.34
CA ASP A 111 16.20 -13.67 13.56
C ASP A 111 15.91 -13.82 12.05
N PRO A 112 15.41 -12.78 11.36
CA PRO A 112 15.08 -12.85 9.94
C PRO A 112 16.30 -13.13 9.04
N LYS A 113 17.51 -12.97 9.56
CA LYS A 113 18.77 -13.22 8.84
C LYS A 113 19.35 -14.61 9.12
N LEU A 114 18.70 -15.44 9.94
CA LEU A 114 19.17 -16.78 10.27
C LEU A 114 19.49 -17.56 8.99
N LEU A 115 20.72 -18.09 8.96
CA LEU A 115 21.21 -19.02 7.97
C LEU A 115 21.86 -20.19 8.71
N LEU A 116 21.29 -21.39 8.55
CA LEU A 116 21.74 -22.60 9.22
C LEU A 116 21.73 -23.77 8.25
N LYS A 117 22.91 -24.39 8.08
CA LYS A 117 23.12 -25.61 7.30
C LYS A 117 23.18 -26.84 8.22
N PRO A 118 22.93 -28.06 7.70
CA PRO A 118 23.01 -29.26 8.51
C PRO A 118 24.37 -29.40 9.22
N GLY A 119 24.34 -29.67 10.52
CA GLY A 119 25.50 -29.77 11.40
C GLY A 119 25.94 -28.46 12.08
N GLU A 120 25.40 -27.30 11.66
CA GLU A 120 25.66 -26.02 12.33
C GLU A 120 24.78 -25.85 13.58
N SER A 121 25.10 -24.89 14.44
CA SER A 121 24.34 -24.60 15.67
C SER A 121 23.83 -23.16 15.70
N SER A 122 22.65 -22.96 16.27
CA SER A 122 22.06 -21.64 16.49
C SER A 122 21.09 -21.66 17.68
N PRO A 123 21.12 -20.63 18.56
CA PRO A 123 20.14 -20.47 19.62
C PRO A 123 18.72 -20.19 19.09
N GLU A 124 18.58 -19.88 17.81
CA GLU A 124 17.28 -19.67 17.15
C GLU A 124 16.63 -20.98 16.67
N LEU A 125 17.37 -22.10 16.63
CA LEU A 125 16.83 -23.37 16.14
C LEU A 125 15.66 -23.91 17.00
N PRO A 126 15.72 -23.92 18.34
CA PRO A 126 14.60 -24.38 19.16
C PRO A 126 13.29 -23.60 18.93
N LYS A 127 13.42 -22.28 18.72
CA LYS A 127 12.29 -21.40 18.39
C LYS A 127 11.65 -21.82 17.06
N LEU A 128 12.47 -22.07 16.05
CA LEU A 128 12.02 -22.47 14.73
C LEU A 128 11.36 -23.85 14.75
N LEU A 129 11.93 -24.82 15.47
CA LEU A 129 11.33 -26.15 15.64
C LEU A 129 10.01 -26.08 16.40
N THR A 130 9.88 -25.18 17.37
CA THR A 130 8.60 -24.94 18.06
C THR A 130 7.54 -24.39 17.11
N LEU A 131 7.90 -23.47 16.20
CA LEU A 131 6.98 -22.97 15.16
C LEU A 131 6.54 -24.06 14.20
N ILE A 132 7.47 -24.93 13.76
CA ILE A 132 7.14 -26.08 12.92
C ILE A 132 6.17 -27.01 13.65
N ALA A 133 6.48 -27.38 14.90
CA ALA A 133 5.68 -28.29 15.70
C ALA A 133 4.24 -27.77 15.95
N ARG A 134 4.06 -26.45 16.11
CA ARG A 134 2.73 -25.83 16.27
C ARG A 134 1.86 -25.92 15.01
N ASN A 135 2.48 -25.96 13.83
CA ASN A 135 1.80 -25.85 12.53
C ASN A 135 1.90 -27.15 11.71
N LEU A 136 2.11 -28.29 12.36
CA LEU A 136 2.04 -29.60 11.72
C LEU A 136 0.58 -29.97 11.44
N ASP A 137 0.33 -30.46 10.23
CA ASP A 137 -0.87 -31.24 9.94
C ASP A 137 -0.70 -32.69 10.43
N ASP A 138 -1.79 -33.48 10.38
CA ASP A 138 -1.80 -34.85 10.89
C ASP A 138 -0.76 -35.75 10.19
N GLU A 139 -0.53 -35.55 8.89
CA GLU A 139 0.42 -36.33 8.10
C GLU A 139 1.87 -36.04 8.52
N MET A 140 2.25 -34.76 8.59
CA MET A 140 3.58 -34.38 9.07
C MET A 140 3.77 -34.70 10.55
N GLY A 141 2.72 -34.60 11.36
CA GLY A 141 2.71 -35.02 12.76
C GLY A 141 3.08 -36.50 12.91
N GLY A 142 2.48 -37.37 12.10
CA GLY A 142 2.80 -38.80 12.06
C GLY A 142 4.23 -39.09 11.58
N ASN A 143 4.69 -38.37 10.55
CA ASN A 143 6.00 -38.62 9.94
C ASN A 143 7.18 -38.06 10.74
N TYR A 144 7.01 -36.92 11.43
CA TYR A 144 8.11 -36.16 12.03
C TYR A 144 7.92 -35.81 13.51
N GLY A 145 6.78 -36.15 14.12
CA GLY A 145 6.47 -35.81 15.50
C GLY A 145 7.50 -36.34 16.51
N GLU A 146 8.00 -37.57 16.33
CA GLU A 146 9.02 -38.16 17.22
C GLU A 146 10.36 -37.42 17.13
N VAL A 147 10.79 -37.07 15.92
CA VAL A 147 12.04 -36.31 15.69
C VAL A 147 11.93 -34.93 16.34
N LEU A 148 10.81 -34.24 16.16
CA LEU A 148 10.57 -32.92 16.76
C LEU A 148 10.44 -32.98 18.28
N ALA A 149 9.85 -34.04 18.84
CA ALA A 149 9.76 -34.22 20.29
C ALA A 149 11.15 -34.41 20.93
N ARG A 150 12.04 -35.16 20.27
CA ARG A 150 13.41 -35.41 20.77
C ARG A 150 14.34 -34.22 20.57
N LEU A 151 14.30 -33.59 19.40
CA LEU A 151 15.26 -32.56 18.98
C LEU A 151 14.73 -31.13 19.09
N GLY A 152 13.48 -30.92 19.50
CA GLY A 152 12.82 -29.60 19.53
C GLY A 152 13.49 -28.54 20.42
N LYS A 153 14.38 -28.95 21.33
CA LYS A 153 15.20 -28.05 22.17
C LYS A 153 16.67 -27.99 21.76
N SER A 154 17.06 -28.69 20.70
CA SER A 154 18.43 -28.71 20.19
C SER A 154 18.78 -27.36 19.57
N GLU A 155 19.95 -26.83 19.92
CA GLU A 155 20.56 -25.72 19.19
C GLU A 155 21.37 -26.22 17.98
N VAL A 156 21.64 -27.53 17.88
CA VAL A 156 22.35 -28.15 16.76
C VAL A 156 21.36 -28.60 15.70
N TYR A 157 21.60 -28.19 14.44
CA TYR A 157 20.82 -28.63 13.30
C TYR A 157 21.22 -30.05 12.88
N ASP A 158 20.71 -31.01 13.63
CA ASP A 158 20.97 -32.43 13.44
C ASP A 158 20.54 -32.91 12.03
N PRO A 159 21.31 -33.79 11.36
CA PRO A 159 20.92 -34.40 10.10
C PRO A 159 19.52 -35.03 10.08
N GLU A 160 19.02 -35.52 11.21
CA GLU A 160 17.66 -36.07 11.34
C GLU A 160 16.55 -35.01 11.18
N LEU A 161 16.85 -33.73 11.39
CA LEU A 161 15.91 -32.62 11.16
C LEU A 161 15.83 -32.21 9.68
N VAL A 162 16.77 -32.62 8.84
CA VAL A 162 16.81 -32.21 7.43
C VAL A 162 15.56 -32.63 6.66
N PRO A 163 15.05 -33.87 6.78
CA PRO A 163 13.78 -34.25 6.16
C PRO A 163 12.60 -33.38 6.62
N VAL A 164 12.56 -33.00 7.91
CA VAL A 164 11.52 -32.13 8.47
C VAL A 164 11.53 -30.76 7.80
N ILE A 165 12.70 -30.12 7.73
CA ILE A 165 12.84 -28.80 7.10
C ILE A 165 12.50 -28.86 5.61
N LYS A 166 12.90 -29.92 4.91
CA LYS A 166 12.57 -30.10 3.49
C LYS A 166 11.07 -30.25 3.27
N ALA A 167 10.38 -31.02 4.10
CA ALA A 167 8.93 -31.22 3.99
C ALA A 167 8.18 -29.89 4.20
N VAL A 168 8.56 -29.14 5.24
CA VAL A 168 8.03 -27.79 5.50
C VAL A 168 8.26 -26.86 4.32
N GLN A 169 9.49 -26.80 3.79
CA GLN A 169 9.81 -25.98 2.62
C GLN A 169 8.97 -26.34 1.40
N GLN A 170 8.77 -27.64 1.13
CA GLN A 170 8.02 -28.13 -0.02
C GLN A 170 6.52 -27.86 0.09
N ARG A 171 5.94 -28.03 1.28
CA ARG A 171 4.52 -27.71 1.55
C ARG A 171 4.20 -26.26 1.18
N GLU A 172 5.16 -25.38 1.40
CA GLU A 172 5.06 -23.95 1.13
C GLU A 172 5.64 -23.54 -0.24
N GLY A 173 5.81 -24.50 -1.16
CA GLY A 173 6.18 -24.27 -2.56
C GLY A 173 7.66 -23.96 -2.81
N MET A 174 8.56 -24.23 -1.87
CA MET A 174 10.01 -24.14 -2.06
C MET A 174 10.62 -25.46 -2.57
N LYS A 175 11.88 -25.42 -3.02
CA LYS A 175 12.58 -26.60 -3.59
C LYS A 175 12.88 -27.72 -2.56
N GLY A 176 12.81 -27.46 -1.26
CA GLY A 176 13.16 -28.44 -0.23
C GLY A 176 14.66 -28.74 -0.18
N ASP A 177 15.50 -27.71 -0.02
CA ASP A 177 16.96 -27.86 0.05
C ASP A 177 17.47 -28.26 1.44
N GLY A 178 16.64 -28.09 2.48
CA GLY A 178 17.00 -28.36 3.87
C GLY A 178 17.96 -27.33 4.46
N VAL A 179 18.15 -26.18 3.82
CA VAL A 179 18.90 -25.05 4.40
C VAL A 179 17.91 -24.09 5.05
N ILE A 180 18.08 -23.82 6.34
CA ILE A 180 17.26 -22.82 7.04
C ILE A 180 17.85 -21.45 6.74
N GLY A 181 17.36 -20.80 5.69
CA GLY A 181 17.75 -19.43 5.34
C GLY A 181 16.64 -18.41 5.61
N PRO A 182 16.88 -17.11 5.32
CA PRO A 182 15.91 -16.03 5.53
C PRO A 182 14.53 -16.29 4.94
N ARG A 183 14.47 -16.98 3.78
CA ARG A 183 13.19 -17.35 3.15
C ARG A 183 12.42 -18.42 3.93
N THR A 184 13.10 -19.41 4.50
CA THR A 184 12.49 -20.43 5.37
C THR A 184 12.04 -19.81 6.69
N VAL A 185 12.83 -18.87 7.23
CA VAL A 185 12.46 -18.13 8.45
C VAL A 185 11.22 -17.28 8.21
N ALA A 186 11.19 -16.45 7.17
CA ALA A 186 10.05 -15.60 6.85
C ALA A 186 8.77 -16.39 6.62
N LEU A 187 8.90 -17.58 6.03
CA LEU A 187 7.79 -18.50 5.81
C LEU A 187 7.23 -19.06 7.12
N LEU A 188 8.10 -19.48 8.05
CA LEU A 188 7.71 -20.14 9.30
C LEU A 188 7.29 -19.17 10.40
N ALA A 189 7.99 -18.05 10.53
CA ALA A 189 7.67 -17.01 11.50
C ALA A 189 6.37 -16.27 11.12
N GLY A 190 6.05 -16.21 9.83
CA GLY A 190 4.96 -15.38 9.32
C GLY A 190 5.17 -13.91 9.68
N ALA A 191 4.07 -13.14 9.69
CA ALA A 191 4.09 -11.79 10.25
C ALA A 191 3.95 -11.88 11.77
N SER A 192 4.89 -11.24 12.47
CA SER A 192 4.87 -11.14 13.92
C SER A 192 3.56 -10.47 14.41
N LYS A 193 3.15 -10.68 15.67
CA LYS A 193 2.02 -9.94 16.27
C LYS A 193 2.32 -8.43 16.23
N ALA A 194 3.54 -8.03 16.60
CA ALA A 194 3.97 -6.65 16.50
C ALA A 194 3.88 -6.11 15.06
N ASP A 195 4.34 -6.87 14.07
CA ASP A 195 4.24 -6.50 12.65
C ASP A 195 2.78 -6.36 12.17
N ARG A 196 1.88 -7.27 12.60
CA ARG A 196 0.45 -7.20 12.27
C ARG A 196 -0.19 -5.97 12.89
N ILE A 197 0.08 -5.69 14.17
CA ILE A 197 -0.38 -4.47 14.85
C ILE A 197 0.11 -3.23 14.11
N GLU A 198 1.37 -3.19 13.70
CA GLU A 198 1.92 -2.04 12.98
C GLU A 198 1.27 -1.88 11.61
N LYS A 199 1.07 -2.96 10.85
CA LYS A 199 0.34 -2.92 9.57
C LYS A 199 -1.08 -2.40 9.73
N VAL A 200 -1.81 -2.83 10.76
CA VAL A 200 -3.16 -2.34 11.04
C VAL A 200 -3.13 -0.86 11.44
N LYS A 201 -2.15 -0.42 12.25
CA LYS A 201 -1.97 0.99 12.61
C LYS A 201 -1.68 1.86 11.39
N VAL A 202 -0.84 1.40 10.47
CA VAL A 202 -0.57 2.06 9.19
C VAL A 202 -1.83 2.13 8.34
N ALA A 203 -2.56 1.02 8.16
CA ALA A 203 -3.79 1.01 7.36
C ALA A 203 -4.87 1.94 7.95
N LEU A 204 -5.02 1.97 9.29
CA LEU A 204 -5.90 2.92 9.97
C LEU A 204 -5.48 4.37 9.70
N GLU A 205 -4.19 4.67 9.72
CA GLU A 205 -3.67 6.00 9.38
C GLU A 205 -3.95 6.37 7.92
N GLU A 206 -3.69 5.47 6.98
CA GLU A 206 -3.95 5.69 5.55
C GLU A 206 -5.45 5.93 5.25
N LEU A 207 -6.35 5.21 5.94
CA LEU A 207 -7.78 5.43 5.83
C LEU A 207 -8.21 6.81 6.36
N ARG A 208 -7.46 7.44 7.28
CA ARG A 208 -7.73 8.81 7.72
C ARG A 208 -7.37 9.84 6.66
N TRP A 209 -6.60 9.50 5.63
CA TRP A 209 -6.31 10.42 4.52
C TRP A 209 -7.47 10.47 3.51
N LEU A 210 -8.23 9.38 3.38
CA LEU A 210 -9.38 9.26 2.46
C LEU A 210 -10.64 9.92 3.03
N PRO A 211 -11.58 10.37 2.18
CA PRO A 211 -12.92 10.78 2.63
C PRO A 211 -13.61 9.68 3.44
N SER A 212 -14.36 10.05 4.48
CA SER A 212 -15.15 9.08 5.26
C SER A 212 -16.23 8.41 4.41
N ASP A 213 -16.76 9.14 3.42
CA ASP A 213 -17.66 8.63 2.39
C ASP A 213 -16.92 8.60 1.05
N LEU A 214 -16.71 7.40 0.52
CA LEU A 214 -16.05 7.17 -0.77
C LEU A 214 -17.01 7.25 -1.96
N GLY A 215 -18.31 7.42 -1.71
CA GLY A 215 -19.37 7.45 -2.70
C GLY A 215 -19.81 6.07 -3.21
N SER A 216 -20.94 6.10 -3.93
CA SER A 216 -21.54 4.96 -4.64
C SER A 216 -22.21 5.47 -5.92
N PRO A 217 -22.00 4.84 -7.09
CA PRO A 217 -21.01 3.77 -7.33
C PRO A 217 -19.57 4.32 -7.30
N ARG A 218 -18.59 3.44 -7.07
CA ARG A 218 -17.15 3.79 -7.08
C ARG A 218 -16.27 2.70 -7.70
N VAL A 219 -15.10 3.11 -8.19
CA VAL A 219 -13.99 2.22 -8.53
C VAL A 219 -12.87 2.45 -7.51
N PHE A 220 -12.44 1.39 -6.83
CA PHE A 220 -11.37 1.45 -5.85
C PHE A 220 -10.16 0.64 -6.34
N ILE A 221 -9.00 1.29 -6.48
CA ILE A 221 -7.76 0.65 -6.88
C ILE A 221 -6.86 0.53 -5.65
N ASN A 222 -6.72 -0.70 -5.14
CA ASN A 222 -5.75 -1.00 -4.09
C ASN A 222 -4.41 -1.32 -4.75
N GLN A 223 -3.52 -0.32 -4.81
CA GLN A 223 -2.27 -0.41 -5.55
C GLN A 223 -1.33 -1.50 -5.00
N PRO A 224 -1.05 -1.59 -3.67
CA PRO A 224 -0.20 -2.66 -3.14
C PRO A 224 -0.80 -4.07 -3.32
N ALA A 225 -2.13 -4.18 -3.38
CA ALA A 225 -2.81 -5.45 -3.66
C ALA A 225 -2.91 -5.78 -5.16
N PHE A 226 -2.59 -4.82 -6.05
CA PHE A 226 -2.75 -4.94 -7.50
C PHE A 226 -4.17 -5.39 -7.90
N THR A 227 -5.18 -4.76 -7.30
CA THR A 227 -6.59 -5.04 -7.57
C THR A 227 -7.38 -3.77 -7.83
N ALA A 228 -8.35 -3.85 -8.74
CA ALA A 228 -9.37 -2.83 -8.93
C ALA A 228 -10.75 -3.45 -8.69
N SER A 229 -11.59 -2.76 -7.91
CA SER A 229 -12.93 -3.19 -7.56
C SER A 229 -13.95 -2.13 -7.96
N TYR A 230 -15.03 -2.54 -8.62
CA TYR A 230 -16.21 -1.71 -8.83
C TYR A 230 -17.24 -2.06 -7.77
N ILE A 231 -17.63 -1.07 -6.98
CA ILE A 231 -18.49 -1.20 -5.83
C ILE A 231 -19.71 -0.32 -6.07
N ASP A 232 -20.89 -0.92 -5.96
CA ASP A 232 -22.17 -0.25 -6.13
C ASP A 232 -23.10 -0.65 -4.99
N ASP A 233 -23.62 0.35 -4.29
CA ASP A 233 -24.41 0.25 -3.06
C ASP A 233 -23.76 -0.62 -1.97
N GLY A 234 -22.43 -0.50 -1.85
CA GLY A 234 -21.63 -1.25 -0.87
C GLY A 234 -21.31 -2.69 -1.28
N GLU A 235 -21.84 -3.18 -2.40
CA GLU A 235 -21.55 -4.51 -2.92
C GLU A 235 -20.45 -4.46 -3.98
N GLU A 236 -19.43 -5.31 -3.85
CA GLU A 236 -18.39 -5.49 -4.87
C GLU A 236 -18.99 -6.24 -6.07
N LYS A 237 -19.38 -5.50 -7.11
CA LYS A 237 -20.02 -6.04 -8.33
C LYS A 237 -18.99 -6.62 -9.30
N LEU A 238 -17.76 -6.12 -9.28
CA LEU A 238 -16.65 -6.62 -10.09
C LEU A 238 -15.34 -6.43 -9.33
N LYS A 239 -14.48 -7.45 -9.40
CA LYS A 239 -13.10 -7.41 -8.93
C LYS A 239 -12.17 -7.92 -10.01
N THR A 240 -11.13 -7.17 -10.32
CA THR A 240 -10.12 -7.54 -11.30
C THR A 240 -8.70 -7.27 -10.80
N ARG A 241 -7.73 -7.89 -11.46
CA ARG A 241 -6.31 -7.59 -11.25
C ARG A 241 -5.97 -6.28 -11.94
N ALA A 242 -5.10 -5.49 -11.32
CA ALA A 242 -4.54 -4.27 -11.87
C ALA A 242 -3.05 -4.41 -12.11
N VAL A 243 -2.53 -3.67 -13.08
CA VAL A 243 -1.09 -3.39 -13.25
C VAL A 243 -0.90 -1.92 -12.94
N ILE A 244 0.02 -1.61 -12.04
CA ILE A 244 0.29 -0.24 -11.59
C ILE A 244 1.70 0.20 -12.01
N GLY A 245 2.00 1.48 -11.79
CA GLY A 245 3.29 2.09 -12.06
C GLY A 245 4.46 1.35 -11.40
N ARG A 246 5.62 1.34 -12.06
CA ARG A 246 6.87 0.84 -11.46
C ARG A 246 7.27 1.69 -10.25
N VAL A 247 8.14 1.17 -9.40
CA VAL A 247 8.69 1.92 -8.24
C VAL A 247 9.33 3.25 -8.65
N THR A 248 9.91 3.33 -9.85
CA THR A 248 10.51 4.57 -10.39
C THR A 248 9.49 5.54 -11.00
N ASN A 249 8.28 5.06 -11.34
CA ASN A 249 7.19 5.80 -11.96
C ASN A 249 5.87 5.40 -11.28
N GLN A 250 5.75 5.69 -9.98
CA GLN A 250 4.63 5.16 -9.19
C GLN A 250 3.31 5.81 -9.59
N THR A 251 2.25 5.02 -9.55
CA THR A 251 0.87 5.53 -9.67
C THR A 251 0.57 6.42 -8.46
N ALA A 252 0.14 7.66 -8.70
CA ALA A 252 -0.16 8.59 -7.62
C ALA A 252 -1.38 8.12 -6.79
N PHE A 253 -1.38 8.45 -5.50
CA PHE A 253 -2.49 8.23 -4.57
C PHE A 253 -3.38 9.46 -4.52
N PHE A 254 -4.57 9.34 -5.10
CA PHE A 254 -5.60 10.38 -5.13
C PHE A 254 -6.97 9.76 -5.44
N TYR A 255 -8.00 10.59 -5.44
CA TYR A 255 -9.34 10.21 -5.89
C TYR A 255 -9.91 11.30 -6.79
N ASP A 256 -10.68 10.90 -7.78
CA ASP A 256 -11.41 11.80 -8.69
C ASP A 256 -12.61 11.07 -9.30
N GLN A 257 -13.43 11.79 -10.07
CA GLN A 257 -14.62 11.26 -10.72
C GLN A 257 -14.32 10.79 -12.14
N ILE A 258 -14.73 9.57 -12.46
CA ILE A 258 -14.78 9.07 -13.84
C ILE A 258 -15.74 9.95 -14.64
N LYS A 259 -15.26 10.50 -15.75
CA LYS A 259 -16.03 11.39 -16.64
C LYS A 259 -16.35 10.74 -17.98
N GLN A 260 -15.51 9.82 -18.44
CA GLN A 260 -15.60 9.30 -19.80
C GLN A 260 -15.01 7.91 -19.90
N VAL A 261 -15.62 7.09 -20.76
CA VAL A 261 -15.15 5.75 -21.13
C VAL A 261 -15.06 5.70 -22.65
N ASP A 262 -13.85 5.52 -23.16
CA ASP A 262 -13.56 5.42 -24.59
C ASP A 262 -13.36 3.97 -24.97
N PHE A 263 -14.16 3.51 -25.95
CA PHE A 263 -13.97 2.21 -26.59
C PHE A 263 -13.10 2.37 -27.84
N HIS A 264 -12.15 1.46 -28.04
CA HIS A 264 -11.15 1.50 -29.10
C HIS A 264 -10.43 2.86 -29.16
N PRO A 265 -9.73 3.27 -28.08
CA PRO A 265 -9.18 4.60 -27.94
C PRO A 265 -7.97 4.85 -28.86
N TYR A 266 -7.79 6.10 -29.28
CA TYR A 266 -6.47 6.57 -29.70
C TYR A 266 -5.54 6.67 -28.50
N TRP A 267 -4.27 6.29 -28.66
CA TRP A 267 -3.26 6.52 -27.65
C TRP A 267 -2.37 7.71 -28.01
N GLY A 268 -2.60 8.87 -27.39
CA GLY A 268 -1.64 9.97 -27.44
C GLY A 268 -0.41 9.61 -26.61
N VAL A 269 0.74 9.45 -27.25
CA VAL A 269 1.97 9.04 -26.56
C VAL A 269 2.49 10.22 -25.73
N PRO A 270 2.68 10.05 -24.40
CA PRO A 270 3.28 11.08 -23.56
C PRO A 270 4.67 11.50 -24.07
N GLN A 271 4.98 12.78 -23.99
CA GLN A 271 6.27 13.31 -24.46
C GLN A 271 7.48 12.64 -23.81
N SER A 272 7.38 12.27 -22.52
CA SER A 272 8.42 11.52 -21.82
C SER A 272 8.70 10.15 -22.46
N ILE A 273 7.66 9.44 -22.92
CA ILE A 273 7.81 8.14 -23.60
C ILE A 273 8.42 8.36 -24.99
N ILE A 274 7.98 9.39 -25.73
CA ILE A 274 8.57 9.71 -27.03
C ILE A 274 10.08 9.95 -26.87
N VAL A 275 10.47 10.80 -25.91
CA VAL A 275 11.87 11.19 -25.68
C VAL A 275 12.71 10.03 -25.13
N ASN A 276 12.23 9.32 -24.12
CA ASN A 276 13.06 8.37 -23.36
C ASN A 276 13.05 6.96 -23.95
N GLU A 277 11.98 6.57 -24.66
CA GLU A 277 11.81 5.19 -25.14
C GLU A 277 11.79 5.09 -26.66
N MET A 278 11.09 6.00 -27.35
CA MET A 278 10.94 5.92 -28.81
C MET A 278 12.08 6.59 -29.59
N LEU A 279 12.55 7.76 -29.13
CA LEU A 279 13.57 8.55 -29.82
C LEU A 279 14.87 7.79 -30.11
N PRO A 280 15.42 6.97 -29.19
CA PRO A 280 16.61 6.16 -29.48
C PRO A 280 16.42 5.27 -30.71
N ARG A 281 15.25 4.64 -30.87
CA ARG A 281 14.92 3.81 -32.03
C ARG A 281 14.66 4.65 -33.28
N LEU A 282 13.96 5.77 -33.14
CA LEU A 282 13.63 6.67 -34.24
C LEU A 282 14.86 7.29 -34.91
N ARG A 283 15.94 7.52 -34.15
CA ARG A 283 17.21 7.98 -34.71
C ARG A 283 17.85 6.97 -35.67
N SER A 284 17.69 5.68 -35.40
CA SER A 284 18.20 4.59 -36.26
C SER A 284 17.20 4.14 -37.32
N ASP A 285 15.90 4.34 -37.09
CA ASP A 285 14.80 3.84 -37.92
C ASP A 285 13.64 4.86 -37.92
N PRO A 286 13.77 5.97 -38.68
CA PRO A 286 12.76 7.03 -38.72
C PRO A 286 11.37 6.55 -39.14
N GLY A 287 11.29 5.52 -40.00
CA GLY A 287 10.02 4.96 -40.47
C GLY A 287 9.36 3.98 -39.50
N TYR A 288 9.91 3.76 -38.30
CA TYR A 288 9.36 2.82 -37.32
C TYR A 288 7.90 3.10 -36.98
N LEU A 289 7.56 4.36 -36.68
CA LEU A 289 6.20 4.76 -36.28
C LEU A 289 5.19 4.50 -37.40
N ASP A 290 5.56 4.79 -38.66
CA ASP A 290 4.72 4.54 -39.83
C ASP A 290 4.32 3.06 -39.93
N ARG A 291 5.29 2.15 -39.70
CA ARG A 291 5.05 0.70 -39.75
C ARG A 291 4.34 0.14 -38.52
N ALA A 292 4.42 0.84 -37.39
CA ALA A 292 3.83 0.43 -36.13
C ALA A 292 2.42 1.02 -35.88
N GLY A 293 1.83 1.70 -36.87
CA GLY A 293 0.46 2.23 -36.79
C GLY A 293 0.35 3.52 -35.97
N TYR A 294 1.42 4.32 -35.93
CA TYR A 294 1.41 5.64 -35.30
C TYR A 294 1.28 6.75 -36.34
N GLU A 295 0.58 7.81 -35.96
CA GLU A 295 0.51 9.05 -36.70
C GLU A 295 1.38 10.11 -36.01
N VAL A 296 2.18 10.82 -36.81
CA VAL A 296 2.97 11.96 -36.36
C VAL A 296 2.31 13.23 -36.88
N THR A 297 2.10 14.21 -36.01
CA THR A 297 1.55 15.52 -36.39
C THR A 297 2.46 16.65 -35.94
N ASP A 298 2.57 17.69 -36.78
CA ASP A 298 3.29 18.93 -36.45
C ASP A 298 2.48 19.81 -35.48
N SER A 299 3.10 20.91 -35.03
CA SER A 299 2.46 21.90 -34.15
C SER A 299 1.23 22.59 -34.75
N ARG A 300 1.00 22.47 -36.06
CA ARG A 300 -0.20 22.97 -36.76
C ARG A 300 -1.25 21.87 -36.96
N GLY A 301 -1.03 20.68 -36.41
CA GLY A 301 -1.91 19.52 -36.51
C GLY A 301 -1.86 18.80 -37.85
N ARG A 302 -0.89 19.12 -38.73
CA ARG A 302 -0.75 18.43 -40.02
C ARG A 302 -0.04 17.11 -39.80
N GLN A 303 -0.60 16.04 -40.34
CA GLN A 303 0.04 14.73 -40.33
C GLN A 303 1.24 14.72 -41.28
N ILE A 304 2.34 14.15 -40.82
CA ILE A 304 3.61 14.02 -41.57
C ILE A 304 4.08 12.56 -41.42
N PRO A 305 4.57 11.91 -42.48
CA PRO A 305 5.21 10.61 -42.35
C PRO A 305 6.39 10.68 -41.37
N SER A 306 6.49 9.74 -40.43
CA SER A 306 7.60 9.70 -39.46
C SER A 306 8.95 9.58 -40.15
N SER A 307 8.99 8.89 -41.29
CA SER A 307 10.16 8.76 -42.16
C SER A 307 10.66 10.07 -42.77
N GLU A 308 9.83 11.12 -42.84
CA GLU A 308 10.23 12.46 -43.32
C GLU A 308 10.78 13.36 -42.21
N VAL A 309 10.72 12.92 -40.95
CA VAL A 309 11.20 13.69 -39.79
C VAL A 309 12.66 13.34 -39.50
N ASP A 310 13.52 14.36 -39.42
CA ASP A 310 14.89 14.21 -38.92
C ASP A 310 14.89 14.09 -37.38
N TRP A 311 14.60 12.89 -36.87
CA TRP A 311 14.62 12.59 -35.44
C TRP A 311 15.99 12.79 -34.79
N GLY A 312 17.07 12.77 -35.58
CA GLY A 312 18.45 13.03 -35.12
C GLY A 312 18.65 14.48 -34.66
N ALA A 313 17.90 15.42 -35.23
CA ALA A 313 17.98 16.84 -34.89
C ALA A 313 17.39 17.18 -33.51
N TYR A 314 16.65 16.26 -32.89
CA TYR A 314 15.91 16.53 -31.65
C TYR A 314 16.51 15.79 -30.43
N GLY A 315 16.37 16.45 -29.27
CA GLY A 315 16.68 15.90 -27.96
C GLY A 315 15.41 15.82 -27.10
N SER A 316 15.39 16.52 -25.96
CA SER A 316 14.25 16.53 -25.04
C SER A 316 13.04 17.34 -25.49
N LYS A 317 13.19 18.18 -26.52
CA LYS A 317 12.13 19.03 -27.06
C LYS A 317 11.80 18.59 -28.49
N ILE A 318 10.70 17.85 -28.62
CA ILE A 318 10.21 17.34 -29.89
C ILE A 318 8.93 18.12 -30.25
N PRO A 319 8.90 18.90 -31.34
CA PRO A 319 7.75 19.75 -31.70
C PRO A 319 6.65 18.96 -32.45
N PHE A 320 6.55 17.65 -32.19
CA PHE A 320 5.61 16.74 -32.83
C PHE A 320 4.78 16.02 -31.79
N SER A 321 3.53 15.73 -32.14
CA SER A 321 2.68 14.83 -31.38
C SER A 321 2.63 13.47 -32.06
N VAL A 322 2.69 12.41 -31.27
CA VAL A 322 2.62 11.03 -31.76
C VAL A 322 1.37 10.39 -31.15
N ARG A 323 0.53 9.78 -31.98
CA ARG A 323 -0.61 9.00 -31.49
C ARG A 323 -0.70 7.65 -32.18
N GLN A 324 -1.02 6.60 -31.42
CA GLN A 324 -1.34 5.30 -31.97
C GLN A 324 -2.81 5.22 -32.33
N GLN A 325 -3.11 4.67 -33.51
CA GLN A 325 -4.49 4.41 -33.92
C GLN A 325 -5.09 3.22 -33.14
N PRO A 326 -6.43 3.12 -33.05
CA PRO A 326 -7.10 1.95 -32.51
C PRO A 326 -6.74 0.68 -33.30
N SER A 327 -6.27 -0.35 -32.61
CA SER A 327 -5.90 -1.66 -33.17
C SER A 327 -5.66 -2.67 -32.04
N GLU A 328 -5.56 -3.97 -32.35
CA GLU A 328 -5.18 -5.01 -31.37
C GLU A 328 -3.81 -4.78 -30.75
N ALA A 329 -2.93 -4.04 -31.43
CA ALA A 329 -1.59 -3.68 -30.95
C ALA A 329 -1.55 -2.33 -30.19
N ASN A 330 -2.70 -1.65 -30.03
CA ASN A 330 -2.76 -0.38 -29.33
C ASN A 330 -2.36 -0.55 -27.86
N ALA A 331 -1.45 0.28 -27.36
CA ALA A 331 -0.95 0.13 -25.98
C ALA A 331 -2.03 0.30 -24.90
N LEU A 332 -3.12 1.01 -25.21
CA LEU A 332 -4.29 1.19 -24.34
C LEU A 332 -5.36 0.09 -24.50
N GLY A 333 -5.10 -0.91 -25.37
CA GLY A 333 -6.05 -1.99 -25.65
C GLY A 333 -7.40 -1.48 -26.17
N GLU A 334 -8.47 -2.10 -25.70
CA GLU A 334 -9.83 -1.83 -26.19
C GLU A 334 -10.59 -0.75 -25.40
N LEU A 335 -10.09 -0.35 -24.23
CA LEU A 335 -10.83 0.51 -23.30
C LEU A 335 -9.90 1.52 -22.63
N LYS A 336 -10.37 2.76 -22.51
CA LYS A 336 -9.74 3.80 -21.68
C LYS A 336 -10.79 4.50 -20.83
N ILE A 337 -10.56 4.57 -19.54
CA ILE A 337 -11.45 5.20 -18.56
C ILE A 337 -10.75 6.46 -18.03
N LEU A 338 -11.38 7.60 -18.30
CA LEU A 338 -10.86 8.93 -18.02
C LEU A 338 -11.51 9.53 -16.77
N PHE A 339 -10.65 10.00 -15.88
CA PHE A 339 -10.97 10.78 -14.69
C PHE A 339 -9.95 11.93 -14.63
N PRO A 340 -10.25 13.09 -15.26
CA PRO A 340 -9.28 14.16 -15.47
C PRO A 340 -8.59 14.59 -14.17
N ASN A 341 -7.25 14.57 -14.15
CA ASN A 341 -6.43 14.87 -12.97
C ASN A 341 -5.10 15.53 -13.37
N LYS A 342 -4.37 16.07 -12.40
CA LYS A 342 -3.09 16.76 -12.62
C LYS A 342 -1.90 15.84 -12.97
N HIS A 343 -2.08 14.53 -12.84
CA HIS A 343 -1.02 13.52 -13.00
C HIS A 343 -0.99 12.89 -14.40
N ALA A 344 -1.97 13.22 -15.25
CA ALA A 344 -2.18 12.58 -16.55
C ALA A 344 -2.35 11.04 -16.46
N ILE A 345 -2.87 10.56 -15.32
CA ILE A 345 -3.15 9.14 -15.06
C ILE A 345 -4.57 8.82 -15.52
N TYR A 346 -4.77 7.62 -16.06
CA TYR A 346 -6.07 7.07 -16.44
C TYR A 346 -6.01 5.54 -16.37
N MET A 347 -7.17 4.88 -16.30
CA MET A 347 -7.23 3.43 -16.38
C MET A 347 -7.39 3.04 -17.85
N HIS A 348 -6.77 1.93 -18.25
CA HIS A 348 -6.88 1.44 -19.61
C HIS A 348 -6.69 -0.08 -19.68
N ASP A 349 -7.12 -0.65 -20.79
CA ASP A 349 -6.81 -2.03 -21.14
C ASP A 349 -5.37 -2.16 -21.69
N THR A 350 -4.87 -3.37 -21.91
CA THR A 350 -3.56 -3.56 -22.54
C THR A 350 -3.51 -4.84 -23.37
N PRO A 351 -2.78 -4.86 -24.51
CA PRO A 351 -2.49 -6.09 -25.23
C PRO A 351 -1.58 -7.04 -24.42
N GLN A 352 -0.85 -6.54 -23.42
CA GLN A 352 0.06 -7.32 -22.58
C GLN A 352 -0.68 -8.06 -21.45
N LYS A 353 -1.68 -8.88 -21.80
CA LYS A 353 -2.54 -9.60 -20.83
C LYS A 353 -1.74 -10.51 -19.87
N SER A 354 -0.57 -10.97 -20.29
CA SER A 354 0.32 -11.81 -19.48
C SER A 354 0.85 -11.11 -18.22
N PHE A 355 0.83 -9.77 -18.15
CA PHE A 355 1.24 -9.03 -16.95
C PHE A 355 0.30 -9.27 -15.77
N PHE A 356 -0.99 -9.52 -16.03
CA PHE A 356 -1.96 -9.83 -14.98
C PHE A 356 -1.74 -11.21 -14.35
N ALA A 357 -0.93 -12.08 -14.97
CA ALA A 357 -0.58 -13.39 -14.41
C ALA A 357 0.61 -13.33 -13.43
N ARG A 358 1.32 -12.21 -13.33
CA ARG A 358 2.46 -12.04 -12.42
C ARG A 358 1.98 -11.68 -11.02
N ASP A 359 2.71 -12.10 -9.99
CA ASP A 359 2.44 -11.69 -8.61
C ASP A 359 2.77 -10.22 -8.40
N MET A 360 3.97 -9.79 -8.80
CA MET A 360 4.43 -8.41 -8.77
C MET A 360 4.00 -7.67 -10.04
N ARG A 361 3.00 -6.78 -9.94
CA ARG A 361 2.38 -6.08 -11.08
C ARG A 361 2.65 -4.57 -11.14
N ALA A 362 3.77 -4.12 -10.54
CA ALA A 362 4.30 -2.76 -10.71
C ALA A 362 5.15 -2.68 -11.99
N LEU A 363 4.48 -2.58 -13.15
CA LEU A 363 5.10 -2.72 -14.48
C LEU A 363 4.79 -1.56 -15.45
N SER A 364 3.80 -0.71 -15.13
CA SER A 364 3.34 0.45 -15.91
C SER A 364 4.28 1.66 -15.78
N HIS A 365 4.00 2.71 -16.58
CA HIS A 365 4.63 4.03 -16.52
C HIS A 365 3.92 5.02 -15.58
N GLY A 366 2.87 4.59 -14.90
CA GLY A 366 2.05 5.40 -14.01
C GLY A 366 0.66 4.82 -13.88
#